data_AF-A0A6B2BV37-F1
#
_entry.id   AF-A0A6B2BV37-F1
#
_cell.length_a   1.000
_cell.length_b   1.000
_cell.length_c   1.000
_cell.angle_alpha   90.00
_cell.angle_beta   90.00
_cell.angle_gamma   90.00
#
_symmetry.space_group_name_H-M   'P 1'
#
loop_
_entity.id
_entity.type
_entity.pdbx_description
1 polymer ?
#
loop_
_entity_poly.entity_id
_entity_poly.type
_entity_poly.pdbx_seq_one_letter_code
_entity_poly.pdbx_strand_id
1 'polypeptide(L)'
;MKKPSLFKKISDKDVNNIKYAIKEDKYWKVSENDKRYYFVIILSRGRTPSFRGRFVRVTGFKTVEADDRIAWFCRKYRVGIVDAKEKRLIGVLTWSAFKRLIQNGEKITELIKNQSLPPYINKKAATNIIIRY
;
A
#
# COMPACT_ATOMS: atom_id res chain seq x y z
N MET A 1 6.17 21.42 -13.85
CA MET A 1 5.29 20.69 -12.90
C MET A 1 5.94 20.64 -11.51
N LYS A 2 5.22 20.91 -10.41
CA LYS A 2 5.76 20.78 -9.04
C LYS A 2 6.05 19.30 -8.70
N LYS A 3 7.26 18.99 -8.20
CA LYS A 3 7.65 17.63 -7.75
C LYS A 3 6.68 17.17 -6.64
N PRO A 4 6.07 15.97 -6.73
CA PRO A 4 5.16 15.45 -5.70
C PRO A 4 5.81 15.51 -4.30
N SER A 5 5.05 15.85 -3.26
CA SER A 5 5.59 16.01 -1.90
C SER A 5 6.24 14.74 -1.35
N LEU A 6 5.82 13.56 -1.82
CA LEU A 6 6.48 12.28 -1.50
C LEU A 6 7.94 12.26 -1.99
N PHE A 7 8.18 12.72 -3.22
CA PHE A 7 9.50 12.68 -3.86
C PHE A 7 10.49 13.69 -3.27
N LYS A 8 10.03 14.60 -2.40
CA LYS A 8 10.91 15.47 -1.61
C LYS A 8 11.49 14.76 -0.37
N LYS A 9 10.91 13.63 0.03
CA LYS A 9 11.23 12.91 1.27
C LYS A 9 11.92 11.55 1.04
N ILE A 10 12.22 11.20 -0.21
CA ILE A 10 12.86 9.94 -0.60
C ILE A 10 13.97 10.22 -1.62
N SER A 11 14.93 9.29 -1.74
CA SER A 11 16.04 9.43 -2.69
C SER A 11 15.56 9.33 -4.13
N ASP A 12 16.33 9.91 -5.08
CA ASP A 12 15.98 9.79 -6.50
C ASP A 12 16.03 8.33 -7.00
N LYS A 13 16.87 7.47 -6.39
CA LYS A 13 16.85 6.02 -6.61
C LYS A 13 15.47 5.43 -6.26
N ASP A 14 14.91 5.79 -5.10
CA ASP A 14 13.57 5.33 -4.71
C ASP A 14 12.49 5.89 -5.65
N VAL A 15 12.62 7.15 -6.10
CA VAL A 15 11.70 7.73 -7.09
C VAL A 15 11.71 6.93 -8.40
N ASN A 16 12.90 6.59 -8.90
CA ASN A 16 13.05 5.80 -10.13
C ASN A 16 12.48 4.40 -9.97
N ASN A 17 12.69 3.76 -8.82
CA ASN A 17 12.09 2.45 -8.51
C ASN A 17 10.56 2.50 -8.54
N ILE A 18 9.96 3.54 -7.95
CA ILE A 18 8.50 3.73 -7.98
C ILE A 18 8.00 3.92 -9.41
N LYS A 19 8.67 4.78 -10.20
CA LYS A 19 8.29 5.02 -11.61
C LYS A 19 8.37 3.74 -12.43
N TYR A 20 9.46 2.98 -12.26
CA TYR A 20 9.66 1.71 -12.92
C TYR A 20 8.58 0.70 -12.53
N ALA A 21 8.27 0.57 -11.24
CA ALA A 21 7.19 -0.29 -10.77
C ALA A 21 5.83 0.08 -11.36
N ILE A 22 5.54 1.37 -11.53
CA ILE A 22 4.30 1.82 -12.19
C ILE A 22 4.30 1.48 -13.68
N LYS A 23 5.42 1.71 -14.37
CA LYS A 23 5.55 1.45 -15.82
C LYS A 23 5.35 -0.03 -16.13
N GLU A 24 5.95 -0.90 -15.32
CA GLU A 24 5.90 -2.36 -15.48
C GLU A 24 4.72 -3.01 -14.73
N ASP A 25 3.75 -2.21 -14.28
CA ASP A 25 2.56 -2.65 -13.54
C ASP A 25 2.83 -3.60 -12.36
N LYS A 26 3.95 -3.38 -11.64
CA LYS A 26 4.44 -4.30 -10.60
C LYS A 26 3.57 -4.31 -9.35
N TYR A 27 3.53 -5.48 -8.74
CA TYR A 27 2.96 -5.76 -7.43
C TYR A 27 3.78 -6.89 -6.77
N TRP A 28 3.66 -7.03 -5.45
CA TRP A 28 4.41 -8.02 -4.67
C TRP A 28 3.47 -8.73 -3.70
N LYS A 29 3.68 -10.01 -3.42
CA LYS A 29 2.94 -10.67 -2.34
C LYS A 29 3.30 -10.01 -1.00
N VAL A 30 2.35 -9.98 -0.08
CA VAL A 30 2.64 -9.56 1.30
C VAL A 30 3.48 -10.64 1.99
N SER A 31 3.10 -11.91 1.86
CA SER A 31 3.81 -13.07 2.40
C SER A 31 3.92 -14.15 1.32
N GLU A 32 4.98 -14.96 1.34
CA GLU A 32 5.11 -16.09 0.42
C GLU A 32 4.10 -17.22 0.71
N ASN A 33 3.67 -17.33 1.97
CA ASN A 33 2.73 -18.34 2.43
C ASN A 33 1.27 -17.93 2.21
N ASP A 34 1.00 -16.64 1.95
CA ASP A 34 -0.35 -16.12 1.74
C ASP A 34 -0.50 -15.44 0.38
N LYS A 35 -1.22 -16.11 -0.53
CA LYS A 35 -1.54 -15.60 -1.88
C LYS A 35 -2.72 -14.62 -1.90
N ARG A 36 -3.30 -14.25 -0.76
CA ARG A 36 -4.45 -13.36 -0.71
C ARG A 36 -4.06 -11.88 -0.73
N TYR A 37 -2.93 -11.53 -0.14
CA TYR A 37 -2.57 -10.14 0.10
C TYR A 37 -1.38 -9.68 -0.74
N TYR A 38 -1.48 -8.49 -1.31
CA TYR A 38 -0.46 -7.93 -2.19
C TYR A 38 -0.14 -6.48 -1.87
N PHE A 39 1.15 -6.13 -1.95
CA PHE A 39 1.60 -4.76 -2.05
C PHE A 39 1.45 -4.25 -3.48
N VAL A 40 0.87 -3.07 -3.63
CA VAL A 40 0.65 -2.41 -4.94
C VAL A 40 1.06 -0.94 -4.87
N ILE A 41 1.28 -0.30 -6.01
CA ILE A 41 1.47 1.16 -6.07
C ILE A 41 0.14 1.85 -6.34
N ILE A 42 -0.19 2.84 -5.53
CA ILE A 42 -1.39 3.67 -5.70
C ILE A 42 -1.17 4.68 -6.82
N LEU A 43 -2.10 4.72 -7.77
CA LEU A 43 -2.04 5.54 -8.99
C LEU A 43 -2.99 6.74 -8.97
N SER A 44 -4.06 6.69 -8.17
CA SER A 44 -5.03 7.78 -8.02
C SER A 44 -5.29 8.14 -6.57
N ARG A 45 -5.98 9.26 -6.36
CA ARG A 45 -6.64 9.54 -5.09
C ARG A 45 -7.96 8.76 -5.07
N GLY A 46 -8.33 8.21 -3.91
CA GLY A 46 -9.65 7.60 -3.71
C GLY A 46 -10.72 8.68 -3.62
N ARG A 47 -11.19 9.17 -4.78
CA ARG A 47 -12.16 10.28 -4.87
C ARG A 47 -13.49 9.85 -5.48
N THR A 48 -13.46 8.88 -6.38
CA THR A 48 -14.67 8.36 -7.03
C THR A 48 -15.42 7.50 -6.02
N PRO A 49 -16.70 7.79 -5.70
CA PRO A 49 -17.51 6.95 -4.83
C PRO A 49 -17.67 5.52 -5.37
N SER A 50 -17.83 4.57 -4.47
CA SER A 50 -18.21 3.19 -4.75
C SER A 50 -19.23 2.71 -3.71
N PHE A 51 -19.81 1.53 -3.91
CA PHE A 51 -20.80 0.98 -2.97
C PHE A 51 -20.23 0.80 -1.54
N ARG A 52 -18.93 0.49 -1.42
CA ARG A 52 -18.26 0.21 -0.15
C ARG A 52 -17.27 1.31 0.29
N GLY A 53 -17.31 2.48 -0.36
CA GLY A 53 -16.41 3.60 -0.06
C GLY A 53 -15.99 4.34 -1.33
N ARG A 54 -14.73 4.18 -1.76
CA ARG A 54 -14.17 4.88 -2.92
C ARG A 54 -13.28 4.00 -3.78
N PHE A 55 -13.36 4.19 -5.09
CA PHE A 55 -12.45 3.55 -6.04
C PHE A 55 -11.06 4.17 -6.02
N VAL A 56 -10.04 3.31 -6.05
CA VAL A 56 -8.62 3.67 -6.08
C VAL A 56 -7.95 2.89 -7.21
N ARG A 57 -7.28 3.60 -8.12
CA ARG A 57 -6.44 2.97 -9.15
C ARG A 57 -5.12 2.51 -8.54
N VAL A 58 -4.72 1.29 -8.85
CA VAL A 58 -3.50 0.66 -8.34
C VAL A 58 -2.82 -0.16 -9.43
N THR A 59 -1.53 -0.46 -9.27
CA THR A 59 -0.84 -1.43 -10.13
C THR A 59 -1.32 -2.87 -9.89
N GLY A 60 -1.20 -3.73 -10.91
CA GLY A 60 -1.51 -5.16 -10.88
C GLY A 60 -3.00 -5.49 -10.85
N PHE A 61 -3.81 -4.68 -10.17
CA PHE A 61 -5.25 -4.92 -9.95
C PHE A 61 -6.15 -3.91 -10.66
N LYS A 62 -5.56 -2.95 -11.40
CA LYS A 62 -6.22 -1.83 -12.11
C LYS A 62 -6.96 -0.88 -11.16
N THR A 63 -8.08 -1.32 -10.59
CA THR A 63 -8.95 -0.56 -9.69
C THR A 63 -9.44 -1.44 -8.55
N VAL A 64 -9.36 -0.93 -7.34
CA VAL A 64 -9.83 -1.58 -6.10
C VAL A 64 -10.72 -0.63 -5.31
N GLU A 65 -11.54 -1.16 -4.41
CA GLU A 65 -12.33 -0.36 -3.48
C GLU A 65 -11.57 -0.13 -2.17
N ALA A 66 -11.69 1.06 -1.60
CA ALA A 66 -11.17 1.39 -0.27
C ALA A 66 -12.32 1.94 0.58
N ASP A 67 -12.36 1.58 1.87
CA ASP A 67 -13.23 2.29 2.80
C ASP A 67 -12.78 3.77 2.92
N ASP A 68 -13.66 4.64 3.41
CA ASP A 68 -13.36 6.07 3.47
C ASP A 68 -12.13 6.42 4.33
N ARG A 69 -11.88 5.61 5.38
CA ARG A 69 -10.75 5.80 6.30
C ARG A 69 -9.42 5.52 5.59
N ILE A 70 -9.38 4.50 4.75
CA ILE A 70 -8.22 4.13 3.94
C ILE A 70 -8.09 5.08 2.75
N ALA A 71 -9.19 5.40 2.07
CA ALA A 71 -9.23 6.28 0.90
C ALA A 71 -8.63 7.67 1.20
N TRP A 72 -8.83 8.18 2.42
CA TRP A 72 -8.21 9.41 2.91
C TRP A 72 -6.68 9.42 2.78
N PHE A 73 -6.04 8.27 3.00
CA PHE A 73 -4.60 8.11 2.90
C PHE A 73 -4.12 7.78 1.48
N CYS A 74 -5.01 7.47 0.55
CA CYS A 74 -4.65 7.18 -0.84
C CYS A 74 -4.09 8.41 -1.54
N ARG A 75 -2.79 8.37 -1.83
CA ARG A 75 -2.09 9.37 -2.64
C ARG A 75 -1.24 8.66 -3.66
N LYS A 76 -1.18 9.19 -4.88
CA LYS A 76 -0.33 8.68 -5.96
C LYS A 76 1.09 8.45 -5.43
N TYR A 77 1.70 7.34 -5.82
CA TYR A 77 3.04 6.88 -5.43
C TYR A 77 3.17 6.31 -4.01
N ARG A 78 2.09 6.23 -3.22
CA ARG A 78 2.09 5.43 -1.99
C ARG A 78 1.93 3.95 -2.32
N VAL A 79 2.24 3.12 -1.34
CA VAL A 79 2.03 1.68 -1.43
C VAL A 79 0.69 1.34 -0.79
N GLY A 80 -0.07 0.45 -1.40
CA GLY A 80 -1.30 -0.12 -0.87
C GLY A 80 -1.11 -1.57 -0.47
N ILE A 81 -1.90 -2.08 0.49
CA ILE A 81 -2.13 -3.51 0.69
C ILE A 81 -3.51 -3.84 0.15
N VAL A 82 -3.56 -4.76 -0.79
CA VAL A 82 -4.80 -5.23 -1.42
C VAL A 82 -5.12 -6.63 -0.94
N ASP A 83 -6.35 -6.85 -0.52
CA ASP A 83 -6.98 -8.17 -0.47
C ASP A 83 -7.47 -8.53 -1.87
N ALA A 84 -6.79 -9.48 -2.51
CA ALA A 84 -7.08 -9.89 -3.88
C ALA A 84 -8.43 -10.60 -4.01
N LYS A 85 -8.88 -11.30 -2.95
CA LYS A 85 -10.17 -12.00 -2.95
C LYS A 85 -11.32 -11.00 -3.01
N GLU A 86 -11.26 -9.99 -2.16
CA GLU A 86 -12.30 -8.95 -2.08
C GLU A 86 -12.10 -7.82 -3.09
N LYS A 87 -10.93 -7.76 -3.75
CA LYS A 87 -10.47 -6.61 -4.56
C LYS A 87 -10.56 -5.30 -3.79
N ARG A 88 -10.11 -5.33 -2.53
CA ARG A 88 -10.17 -4.18 -1.60
C ARG A 88 -8.81 -3.75 -1.13
N LEU A 89 -8.62 -2.44 -1.05
CA LEU A 89 -7.50 -1.83 -0.38
C LEU A 89 -7.77 -1.84 1.14
N ILE A 90 -6.91 -2.53 1.89
CA ILE A 90 -7.05 -2.72 3.34
C ILE A 90 -6.00 -1.96 4.16
N GLY A 91 -5.03 -1.32 3.49
CA GLY A 91 -4.06 -0.45 4.15
C GLY A 91 -3.23 0.37 3.18
N VAL A 92 -2.66 1.47 3.67
CA VAL A 92 -1.78 2.35 2.89
C VAL A 92 -0.46 2.56 3.61
N LEU A 93 0.65 2.45 2.90
CA LEU A 93 2.00 2.60 3.44
C LEU A 93 2.75 3.74 2.78
N THR A 94 3.64 4.34 3.57
CA THR A 94 4.76 5.09 3.01
C THR A 94 5.76 4.15 2.32
N TRP A 95 6.50 4.65 1.33
CA TRP A 95 7.58 3.89 0.70
C TRP A 95 8.61 3.36 1.71
N SER A 96 8.97 4.18 2.69
CA SER A 96 9.88 3.78 3.78
C SER A 96 9.34 2.66 4.67
N ALA A 97 8.01 2.60 4.86
CA ALA A 97 7.37 1.51 5.61
C ALA A 97 7.36 0.23 4.77
N PHE A 98 7.00 0.34 3.49
CA PHE A 98 7.02 -0.77 2.55
C PHE A 98 8.39 -1.46 2.49
N LYS A 99 9.48 -0.70 2.33
CA LYS A 99 10.84 -1.28 2.30
C LYS A 99 11.20 -2.10 3.54
N ARG A 100 10.62 -1.79 4.70
CA ARG A 100 10.82 -2.55 5.95
C ARG A 100 9.93 -3.78 6.02
N LEU A 101 8.68 -3.62 5.60
CA LEU A 101 7.65 -4.63 5.80
C LEU A 101 7.60 -5.69 4.69
N ILE A 102 8.11 -5.40 3.49
CA ILE A 102 8.19 -6.43 2.43
C ILE A 102 9.08 -7.62 2.85
N GLN A 103 10.03 -7.41 3.77
CA GLN A 103 10.86 -8.46 4.35
C GLN A 103 10.23 -9.12 5.58
N ASN A 104 9.10 -8.58 6.08
CA ASN A 104 8.43 -9.00 7.31
C ASN A 104 6.95 -9.27 7.04
N GLY A 105 6.67 -9.91 5.90
CA GLY A 105 5.32 -10.14 5.37
C GLY A 105 4.37 -10.84 6.33
N GLU A 106 4.86 -11.86 7.02
CA GLU A 106 4.07 -12.68 7.96
C GLU A 106 3.42 -11.85 9.07
N LYS A 107 4.15 -10.86 9.59
CA LYS A 107 3.63 -9.96 10.64
C LYS A 107 2.46 -9.13 10.14
N ILE A 108 2.46 -8.72 8.86
CA ILE A 108 1.29 -8.06 8.28
C ILE A 108 0.13 -9.03 8.17
N THR A 109 0.37 -10.24 7.67
CA THR A 109 -0.66 -11.28 7.54
C THR A 109 -1.32 -11.59 8.88
N GLU A 110 -0.54 -11.68 9.96
CA GLU A 110 -1.04 -11.88 11.32
C GLU A 110 -1.93 -10.71 11.79
N LEU A 111 -1.49 -9.46 11.61
CA LEU A 111 -2.31 -8.28 11.93
C LEU A 111 -3.63 -8.24 11.14
N ILE A 112 -3.62 -8.68 9.89
CA ILE A 112 -4.85 -8.77 9.09
C ILE A 112 -5.79 -9.83 9.67
N LYS A 113 -5.29 -11.03 9.99
CA LYS A 113 -6.07 -12.12 10.59
C LYS A 113 -6.70 -11.69 11.92
N ASN A 114 -5.96 -10.93 12.72
CA ASN A 114 -6.39 -10.40 14.01
C ASN A 114 -7.24 -9.11 13.90
N GLN A 115 -7.56 -8.66 12.68
CA GLN A 115 -8.32 -7.42 12.40
C GLN A 115 -7.70 -6.17 13.06
N SER A 116 -6.39 -6.16 13.26
CA SER A 116 -5.65 -5.11 13.96
C SER A 116 -4.73 -4.29 13.04
N LEU A 117 -4.77 -4.55 11.72
CA LEU A 117 -4.00 -3.79 10.74
C LEU A 117 -4.48 -2.31 10.72
N PRO A 118 -3.59 -1.33 10.98
CA PRO A 118 -3.97 0.07 10.90
C PRO A 118 -4.17 0.50 9.43
N PRO A 119 -5.09 1.44 9.14
CA PRO A 119 -5.37 1.89 7.78
C PRO A 119 -4.19 2.62 7.13
N TYR A 120 -3.27 3.16 7.94
CA TYR A 120 -2.08 3.87 7.46
C TYR A 120 -0.83 3.48 8.25
N ILE A 121 0.24 3.13 7.52
CA ILE A 121 1.52 2.70 8.09
C ILE A 121 2.65 3.60 7.59
N ASN A 122 3.19 4.40 8.50
CA ASN A 122 4.41 5.18 8.28
C ASN A 122 5.65 4.40 8.78
N LYS A 123 6.86 4.97 8.61
CA LYS A 123 8.12 4.34 9.04
C LYS A 123 8.10 3.92 10.52
N LYS A 124 7.59 4.78 11.42
CA LYS A 124 7.54 4.51 12.87
C LYS A 124 6.59 3.36 13.19
N ALA A 125 5.39 3.38 12.61
CA ALA A 125 4.43 2.29 12.75
C ALA A 125 4.99 0.96 12.25
N ALA A 126 5.67 0.96 11.09
CA ALA A 126 6.34 -0.22 10.56
C ALA A 126 7.39 -0.78 11.51
N THR A 127 8.23 0.08 12.11
CA THR A 127 9.20 -0.35 13.13
C THR A 127 8.52 -1.00 14.33
N ASN A 128 7.43 -0.41 14.84
CA ASN A 128 6.71 -0.97 15.98
C ASN A 128 6.10 -2.35 15.66
N ILE A 129 5.56 -2.52 14.45
CA ILE A 129 5.02 -3.80 13.97
C ILE A 129 6.12 -4.87 13.97
N ILE A 130 7.34 -4.50 13.54
CA ILE A 130 8.47 -5.44 13.44
C ILE A 130 9.06 -5.80 14.82
N ILE A 131 8.97 -4.92 15.83
CA ILE A 131 9.55 -5.16 17.16
C ILE A 131 8.59 -5.93 18.08
N ARG A 132 7.28 -5.66 17.98
CA ARG A 132 6.27 -6.20 18.92
C ARG A 132 5.76 -7.60 18.55
N TYR A 133 6.01 -8.01 17.32
CA TYR A 133 5.72 -9.31 16.74
C TYR A 133 7.02 -9.81 16.12
#